data_AF-A0A2D4YBE7-F1
#
_entry.id   AF-A0A2D4YBE7-F1
#
_cell.length_a   1.000
_cell.length_b   1.000
_cell.length_c   1.000
_cell.angle_alpha   90.00
_cell.angle_beta   90.00
_cell.angle_gamma   90.00
#
_symmetry.space_group_name_H-M   'P 1'
#
loop_
_entity.id
_entity.type
_entity.pdbx_description
1 polymer ?
#
loop_
_entity_poly.entity_id
_entity_poly.type
_entity_poly.pdbx_seq_one_letter_code
_entity_poly.pdbx_strand_id
1 'polypeptide(L)' 'MAYDYGYYEGKTLTKDNKEVSWHGKYTIVWKKTDGEWKIYLDIWNNVTK' A
#
# COMPACT_ATOMS: atom_id res chain seq x y z
N MET A 1 15.11 -3.94 -12.13
CA MET A 1 14.34 -3.25 -11.08
C MET A 1 13.15 -2.59 -11.74
N ALA A 2 12.01 -2.53 -11.08
CA ALA A 2 10.85 -1.75 -11.50
C ALA A 2 10.25 -1.07 -10.26
N TYR A 3 9.39 -0.09 -10.47
CA TYR A 3 8.64 0.53 -9.38
C TYR A 3 7.20 0.79 -9.81
N ASP A 4 6.30 0.78 -8.84
CA ASP A 4 4.90 1.17 -8.97
C ASP A 4 4.56 2.16 -7.86
N TYR A 5 3.65 3.09 -8.15
CA TYR A 5 3.16 4.05 -7.16
C TYR A 5 1.70 4.35 -7.44
N GLY A 6 0.96 4.63 -6.38
CA GLY A 6 -0.47 4.85 -6.50
C GLY A 6 -1.11 5.33 -5.23
N TYR A 7 -2.42 5.45 -5.29
CA TYR A 7 -3.28 5.70 -4.15
C TYR A 7 -4.01 4.42 -3.77
N TYR A 8 -4.25 4.27 -2.48
CA TYR A 8 -5.08 3.20 -1.95
C TYR A 8 -6.16 3.80 -1.06
N GLU A 9 -7.28 3.10 -0.96
CA GLU A 9 -8.37 3.43 -0.05
C GLU A 9 -8.97 2.15 0.52
N GLY A 10 -9.55 2.27 1.71
CA GLY A 10 -10.12 1.14 2.42
C GLY A 10 -11.02 1.57 3.56
N LYS A 11 -11.70 0.58 4.13
CA LYS A 11 -12.54 0.75 5.30
C LYS A 11 -12.24 -0.35 6.31
N THR A 12 -12.25 0.00 7.58
CA THR A 12 -12.01 -0.95 8.67
C THR A 12 -13.12 -0.85 9.70
N LEU A 13 -13.63 -2.00 10.13
CA LEU A 13 -14.50 -2.10 11.29
C LEU A 13 -13.62 -2.08 12.55
N THR A 14 -13.80 -1.07 13.38
CA THR A 14 -13.09 -0.93 14.66
C THR A 14 -13.65 -1.91 15.70
N LYS A 15 -12.94 -2.07 16.82
CA LYS A 15 -13.40 -2.90 17.95
C LYS A 15 -14.77 -2.46 18.50
N ASP A 16 -15.12 -1.18 18.33
CA ASP A 16 -16.40 -0.61 18.77
C ASP A 16 -17.51 -0.71 17.71
N ASN A 17 -17.34 -1.57 16.69
CA ASN A 17 -18.24 -1.70 15.54
C ASN A 17 -18.47 -0.41 14.74
N LYS A 18 -17.52 0.54 14.79
CA LYS A 18 -17.54 1.74 13.93
C LYS A 18 -16.75 1.49 12.66
N GLU A 19 -17.30 1.86 11.52
CA GLU A 19 -16.61 1.85 10.23
C GLU A 19 -15.77 3.13 10.08
N VAL A 20 -14.47 2.96 9.78
CA VAL A 20 -13.54 4.07 9.53
C VAL A 20 -12.96 3.92 8.14
N SER A 21 -13.15 4.95 7.31
CA SER A 21 -12.51 5.06 6.00
C SER A 21 -11.09 5.62 6.13
N TRP A 22 -10.19 5.11 5.31
CA TRP A 22 -8.82 5.57 5.23
C TRP A 22 -8.33 5.55 3.78
N HIS A 23 -7.40 6.44 3.48
CA HIS A 23 -6.73 6.48 2.19
C HIS A 23 -5.28 6.91 2.36
N GLY A 24 -4.46 6.58 1.37
CA GLY A 24 -3.07 6.98 1.37
C GLY A 24 -2.43 6.78 0.02
N LYS A 25 -1.11 6.90 0.00
CA LYS A 25 -0.29 6.67 -1.19
C LYS A 25 0.82 5.67 -0.89
N TYR A 26 1.28 4.98 -1.92
CA TYR A 26 2.32 3.98 -1.81
C TYR A 26 3.39 4.15 -2.90
N THR A 27 4.56 3.56 -2.63
CA THR A 27 5.57 3.26 -3.64
C THR A 27 6.13 1.87 -3.36
N ILE A 28 6.08 1.00 -4.36
CA ILE A 28 6.60 -0.36 -4.30
C ILE A 28 7.78 -0.47 -5.27
N VAL A 29 8.92 -0.95 -4.78
CA VAL A 29 10.06 -1.33 -5.61
C VAL A 29 10.04 -2.83 -5.83
N TRP A 30 10.08 -3.23 -7.10
CA TRP A 30 10.10 -4.61 -7.54
C TRP A 30 11.49 -5.04 -7.98
N LYS A 31 11.87 -6.24 -7.57
CA LYS A 31 13.11 -6.90 -8.00
C LYS A 31 12.77 -8.26 -8.59
N LYS A 32 13.29 -8.52 -9.80
CA LYS A 32 13.21 -9.84 -10.41
C LYS A 32 14.29 -10.74 -9.79
N THR A 33 13.90 -11.83 -9.14
CA THR A 33 14.79 -12.81 -8.50
C THR A 33 14.40 -14.18 -9.02
N ASP A 34 15.36 -14.91 -9.59
CA ASP A 34 15.14 -16.24 -10.19
C ASP A 34 14.00 -16.27 -11.22
N GLY A 35 13.88 -15.19 -12.01
CA GLY A 35 12.84 -15.07 -13.03
C GLY A 35 11.49 -14.54 -12.52
N GLU A 36 11.31 -14.40 -11.22
CA GLU A 36 10.05 -13.96 -10.60
C GLU A 36 10.13 -12.53 -10.08
N TRP A 37 9.06 -11.75 -10.26
CA TRP A 37 8.95 -10.43 -9.65
C TRP A 37 8.58 -10.55 -8.18
N LYS A 38 9.38 -9.95 -7.31
CA LYS A 38 9.15 -9.90 -5.86
C LYS A 38 9.15 -8.44 -5.39
N ILE A 39 8.31 -8.14 -4.41
CA ILE A 39 8.36 -6.86 -3.69
C ILE A 39 9.67 -6.83 -2.92
N TYR A 40 10.49 -5.83 -3.21
CA TYR A 40 11.79 -5.62 -2.56
C TYR A 40 11.71 -4.53 -1.49
N LEU A 41 10.88 -3.51 -1.71
CA LEU A 41 10.57 -2.46 -0.76
C LEU A 41 9.12 -2.02 -0.96
N ASP A 42 8.41 -1.85 0.14
CA ASP A 42 7.04 -1.33 0.18
C ASP A 42 6.98 -0.22 1.25
N ILE A 43 6.73 1.01 0.81
CA ILE A 43 6.58 2.18 1.68
C ILE A 43 5.27 2.86 1.34
N TRP A 44 4.51 3.18 2.37
CA TRP A 44 3.24 3.88 2.22
C TRP A 44 3.01 4.83 3.39
N ASN A 45 2.15 5.82 3.16
CA ASN A 45 1.73 6.73 4.20
C ASN A 45 0.27 7.17 4.00
N ASN A 46 -0.41 7.44 5.11
CA ASN A 46 -1.72 8.07 5.07
C ASN A 46 -1.60 9.47 4.47
N VAL A 47 -2.60 9.85 3.68
CA VAL A 47 -2.73 11.23 3.21
C VAL A 47 -3.91 11.81 3.96
N THR A 48 -3.69 12.86 4.75
CA THR A 48 -4.79 13.67 5.28
C THR A 48 -5.27 14.61 4.18
N LYS A 49 -6.59 14.69 4.04
CA LYS A 49 -7.25 15.68 3.18
C LYS A 49 -7.08 17.09 3.74
#